data_AF-A0A1T5F186-F1
#
_entry.id   AF-A0A1T5F186-F1
#
_cell.length_a   1.000
_cell.length_b   1.000
_cell.length_c   1.000
_cell.angle_alpha   90.00
_cell.angle_beta   90.00
_cell.angle_gamma   90.00
#
_symmetry.space_group_name_H-M   'P 1'
#
loop_
_entity.id
_entity.type
_entity.pdbx_description
1 polymer ?
#
loop_
_entity_poly.entity_id
_entity_poly.type
_entity_poly.pdbx_seq_one_letter_code
_entity_poly.pdbx_strand_id
1 'polypeptide(L)'
;MTICQMTKCNIISVFPGKGRFSKNNFWVAMRNPLYCGKIFIPPYKEEKGCFVKGQHEPLISEKTFADVQDILDGRKRVVKPKIVAMDNLPLRGFIKCPNPNCNRMLTGSASKGKMGNYYYYYHCSSPAEHGSKQTRLTRLS
;
A
#
# COMPACT_ATOMS: atom_id res chain seq x y z
N MET A 1 15.83 -13.73 -11.83
CA MET A 1 15.69 -12.29 -11.47
C MET A 1 14.26 -12.07 -11.05
N THR A 2 14.07 -11.93 -9.74
CA THR A 2 12.80 -12.13 -9.04
C THR A 2 11.84 -11.00 -9.32
N ILE A 3 10.68 -11.32 -9.90
CA ILE A 3 9.53 -10.42 -10.03
C ILE A 3 9.05 -10.13 -8.60
N CYS A 4 9.51 -9.01 -8.04
CA CYS A 4 9.08 -8.53 -6.74
C CYS A 4 7.60 -8.16 -6.85
N GLN A 5 6.74 -9.03 -6.31
CA GLN A 5 5.32 -8.77 -6.13
C GLN A 5 5.13 -7.59 -5.18
N MET A 6 5.18 -6.38 -5.71
CA MET A 6 4.80 -5.18 -4.98
C MET A 6 3.29 -5.03 -5.00
N THR A 7 2.67 -5.63 -3.97
CA THR A 7 1.44 -5.21 -3.29
C THR A 7 0.47 -4.34 -4.10
N LYS A 8 -0.55 -5.01 -4.63
CA LYS A 8 -1.80 -4.43 -5.15
C LYS A 8 -2.45 -3.52 -4.08
N CYS A 9 -2.34 -2.20 -4.24
CA CYS A 9 -3.20 -1.27 -3.54
C CYS A 9 -4.66 -1.50 -3.99
N ASN A 10 -5.53 -1.89 -3.06
CA ASN A 10 -6.97 -2.10 -3.28
C ASN A 10 -7.69 -0.76 -3.42
N ILE A 11 -7.49 -0.03 -4.51
CA ILE A 11 -8.28 1.18 -4.82
C ILE A 11 -9.66 0.81 -5.39
N ILE A 12 -9.76 -0.37 -6.01
CA ILE A 12 -10.98 -0.90 -6.63
C ILE A 12 -12.05 -1.25 -5.59
N SER A 13 -11.70 -1.46 -4.32
CA SER A 13 -12.67 -1.77 -3.26
C SER A 13 -13.43 -0.56 -2.70
N VAL A 14 -13.13 0.66 -3.16
CA VAL A 14 -13.73 1.90 -2.62
C VAL A 14 -14.96 2.35 -3.41
N PHE A 15 -15.15 1.87 -4.64
CA PHE A 15 -16.32 2.22 -5.46
C PHE A 15 -17.38 1.12 -5.41
N PRO A 16 -18.55 1.35 -4.77
CA PRO A 16 -19.64 0.36 -4.69
C PRO A 16 -20.46 0.25 -6.00
N GLY A 17 -19.85 0.49 -7.15
CA GLY A 17 -20.50 0.47 -8.47
C GLY A 17 -20.39 -0.89 -9.15
N LYS A 18 -21.50 -1.38 -9.70
CA LYS A 18 -21.64 -2.63 -10.50
C LYS A 18 -20.92 -2.59 -11.86
N GLY A 19 -19.68 -2.10 -11.92
CA GLY A 19 -18.87 -2.06 -13.15
C GLY A 19 -17.83 -3.18 -13.16
N ARG A 20 -17.92 -4.11 -14.11
CA ARG A 20 -16.88 -5.14 -14.35
C ARG A 20 -15.66 -4.53 -15.06
N PHE A 21 -14.90 -3.68 -14.38
CA PHE A 21 -13.58 -3.27 -14.88
C PHE A 21 -12.51 -4.20 -14.30
N SER A 22 -11.71 -4.82 -15.17
CA SER A 22 -10.58 -5.63 -14.72
C SER A 22 -9.55 -4.74 -14.01
N LYS A 23 -8.88 -5.28 -12.99
CA LYS A 23 -7.86 -4.51 -12.25
C LYS A 23 -6.80 -3.96 -13.20
N ASN A 24 -6.39 -4.77 -14.18
CA ASN A 24 -5.38 -4.38 -15.17
C ASN A 24 -5.84 -3.20 -16.04
N ASN A 25 -7.12 -3.17 -16.46
CA ASN A 25 -7.60 -2.07 -17.28
C ASN A 25 -7.55 -0.73 -16.52
N PHE A 26 -7.91 -0.75 -15.23
CA PHE A 26 -7.77 0.42 -14.37
C PHE A 26 -6.30 0.88 -14.23
N TRP A 27 -5.37 -0.06 -14.05
CA TRP A 27 -3.93 0.24 -13.99
C TRP A 27 -3.37 0.85 -15.28
N VAL A 28 -3.88 0.41 -16.44
CA VAL A 28 -3.50 0.98 -17.74
C VAL A 28 -4.09 2.38 -17.90
N ALA A 29 -5.37 2.56 -17.55
CA ALA A 29 -6.04 3.85 -17.63
C ALA A 29 -5.31 4.93 -16.79
N MET A 30 -4.94 4.61 -15.55
CA MET A 30 -4.24 5.57 -14.68
C MET A 30 -2.87 6.03 -15.20
N ARG A 31 -2.25 5.27 -16.12
CA ARG A 31 -0.96 5.62 -16.74
C ARG A 31 -1.10 6.31 -18.09
N ASN A 32 -2.32 6.50 -18.58
CA ASN A 32 -2.54 7.06 -19.90
C ASN A 32 -2.27 8.59 -19.91
N PRO A 33 -1.23 9.08 -20.63
CA PRO A 33 -0.91 10.50 -20.73
C PRO A 33 -1.97 11.31 -21.51
N LEU A 34 -2.89 10.63 -22.20
CA LEU A 34 -3.98 11.30 -22.90
C LEU A 34 -4.85 12.12 -21.93
N TYR A 35 -5.00 11.69 -20.68
CA TYR A 35 -5.81 12.46 -19.72
C TYR A 35 -5.20 13.81 -19.31
N CYS A 36 -3.88 13.99 -19.47
CA CYS A 36 -3.20 15.26 -19.24
C CYS A 36 -2.98 16.08 -20.53
N GLY A 37 -3.61 15.70 -21.65
CA GLY A 37 -3.46 16.42 -22.91
C GLY A 37 -2.21 16.06 -23.69
N LYS A 38 -1.51 14.96 -23.35
CA LYS A 38 -0.28 14.55 -24.02
C LYS A 38 -0.50 13.31 -24.87
N ILE A 39 -0.01 13.35 -26.10
CA ILE A 39 -0.07 12.23 -27.05
C ILE A 39 1.36 11.76 -27.30
N PHE A 40 1.57 10.45 -27.18
CA PHE A 40 2.84 9.84 -27.52
C PHE A 40 2.89 9.54 -29.02
N ILE A 41 3.85 10.15 -29.72
CA ILE A 41 4.12 9.85 -31.12
C ILE A 41 5.29 8.85 -31.16
N PRO A 42 5.07 7.64 -31.73
CA PRO A 42 6.15 6.67 -31.87
C PRO A 42 7.24 7.21 -32.81
N PRO A 43 8.51 6.80 -32.62
CA PRO A 43 9.59 7.21 -33.50
C PRO A 43 9.29 6.79 -34.94
N TYR A 44 9.54 7.69 -35.88
CA TYR A 44 9.40 7.43 -37.31
C TYR A 44 10.70 7.77 -38.04
N LYS A 45 11.28 6.78 -38.72
CA LYS A 45 12.59 6.86 -39.38
C LYS A 45 13.69 7.35 -38.43
N GLU A 46 14.18 8.57 -38.63
CA GLU A 46 15.28 9.16 -37.85
C GLU A 46 14.80 10.04 -36.68
N GLU A 47 13.48 10.26 -36.57
CA GLU A 47 12.90 11.10 -35.54
C GLU A 47 12.67 10.33 -34.23
N LYS A 48 13.09 10.93 -33.12
CA LYS A 48 12.88 10.37 -31.78
C LYS A 48 11.40 10.49 -31.40
N GLY A 49 10.85 9.43 -30.81
CA GLY A 49 9.49 9.44 -30.28
C GLY A 49 9.33 10.55 -29.24
N CYS A 50 8.29 11.36 -29.38
CA CYS A 50 8.08 12.56 -28.57
C CYS A 50 6.67 12.60 -28.00
N PHE A 51 6.52 13.30 -26.88
CA PHE A 51 5.22 13.64 -26.33
C PHE A 51 4.82 15.03 -26.81
N VAL A 52 3.73 15.11 -27.55
CA VAL A 52 3.17 16.37 -28.03
C VAL A 52 1.91 16.74 -27.27
N LYS A 53 1.61 18.03 -27.19
CA LYS A 53 0.35 18.50 -26.63
C LYS A 53 -0.76 18.27 -27.66
N GLY A 54 -1.78 17.52 -27.27
CA GLY A 54 -2.98 17.29 -28.06
C GLY A 54 -3.85 18.54 -28.16
N GLN A 55 -4.76 18.55 -29.14
CA GLN A 55 -5.74 19.63 -29.34
C GLN A 55 -6.97 19.49 -28.42
N HIS A 56 -7.14 18.34 -27.76
CA HIS A 56 -8.27 18.12 -26.89
C HIS A 56 -8.08 18.79 -25.53
N GLU A 57 -9.18 19.11 -24.87
CA GLU A 57 -9.16 19.62 -23.51
C GLU A 57 -8.66 18.52 -22.54
N PRO A 58 -7.67 18.81 -21.68
CA PRO A 58 -7.18 17.84 -20.69
C PRO A 58 -8.21 17.65 -19.56
N LEU A 59 -8.43 16.39 -19.15
CA LEU A 59 -9.33 16.08 -18.03
C LEU A 59 -8.71 16.39 -16.67
N ILE A 60 -7.39 16.29 -16.57
CA ILE A 60 -6.61 16.53 -15.35
C ILE A 60 -5.37 17.38 -15.66
N SER A 61 -4.89 18.11 -14.66
CA SER A 61 -3.65 18.88 -14.79
C SER A 61 -2.42 17.97 -14.92
N GLU A 62 -1.39 18.44 -15.63
CA GLU A 62 -0.12 17.72 -15.76
C GLU A 62 0.54 17.45 -14.40
N LYS A 63 0.42 18.40 -13.46
CA LYS A 63 0.96 18.28 -12.11
C LYS A 63 0.29 17.12 -11.35
N THR A 64 -1.04 17.08 -11.38
CA THR A 64 -1.81 16.00 -10.73
C THR A 64 -1.46 14.65 -11.33
N PHE A 65 -1.30 14.56 -12.66
CA PHE A 65 -0.89 13.33 -13.32
C PHE A 65 0.51 12.89 -12.87
N ALA A 66 1.49 13.80 -12.83
CA ALA A 66 2.85 13.50 -12.38
C ALA A 66 2.88 13.01 -10.92
N ASP A 67 2.16 13.71 -10.02
CA ASP A 67 2.03 13.31 -8.61
C ASP A 67 1.48 11.88 -8.47
N VAL A 68 0.49 11.51 -9.28
CA VAL A 68 -0.08 10.15 -9.30
C VAL A 68 0.95 9.14 -9.82
N GLN A 69 1.65 9.43 -10.92
CA GLN A 69 2.69 8.52 -11.43
C GLN A 69 3.80 8.26 -10.39
N ASP A 70 4.24 9.29 -9.66
CA ASP A 70 5.25 9.14 -8.61
C ASP A 70 4.79 8.24 -7.46
N ILE A 71 3.49 8.28 -7.13
CA ILE A 71 2.88 7.38 -6.15
C ILE A 71 2.80 5.96 -6.71
N LEU A 72 2.39 5.79 -7.97
CA LEU A 72 2.24 4.47 -8.61
C LEU A 72 3.58 3.76 -8.81
N ASP A 73 4.64 4.50 -9.12
CA ASP A 73 5.99 3.97 -9.27
C ASP A 73 6.66 3.68 -7.92
N GLY A 74 5.98 3.99 -6.81
CA GLY A 74 6.49 3.77 -5.46
C GLY A 74 7.63 4.69 -5.06
N ARG A 75 7.95 5.71 -5.88
CA ARG A 75 8.96 6.73 -5.59
C ARG A 75 8.53 7.60 -4.41
N LYS A 76 7.24 7.82 -4.23
CA LYS A 76 6.64 8.51 -3.08
C LYS A 76 6.13 7.50 -2.04
N ARG A 77 7.01 6.64 -1.51
CA ARG A 77 6.63 5.69 -0.45
C ARG A 77 6.51 6.39 0.90
N VAL A 78 5.36 7.02 1.15
CA VAL A 78 4.93 7.24 2.52
C VAL A 78 4.33 5.94 3.01
N VAL A 79 5.17 5.01 3.49
CA VAL A 79 4.70 3.88 4.27
C VAL A 79 4.22 4.44 5.60
N LYS A 80 3.04 5.07 5.60
CA LYS A 80 2.32 5.27 6.84
C LYS A 80 2.00 3.87 7.33
N PRO A 81 2.40 3.47 8.55
CA PRO A 81 1.86 2.26 9.13
C PRO A 81 0.34 2.39 9.00
N LYS A 82 -0.31 1.35 8.48
CA LYS A 82 -1.76 1.33 8.39
C LYS A 82 -2.26 1.31 9.84
N ILE A 83 -2.48 2.49 10.43
CA ILE A 83 -3.05 2.69 11.76
C ILE A 83 -4.55 2.36 11.64
N VAL A 84 -4.85 1.13 11.25
CA VAL A 84 -6.12 0.53 11.61
C VAL A 84 -5.85 -0.04 12.98
N ALA A 85 -5.82 0.85 13.97
CA ALA A 85 -5.86 0.45 15.36
C ALA A 85 -7.21 -0.23 15.54
N MET A 86 -7.21 -1.57 15.62
CA MET A 86 -8.38 -2.27 16.14
C MET A 86 -8.53 -1.85 17.60
N ASP A 87 -9.74 -1.61 18.09
CA ASP A 87 -9.98 -1.15 19.48
C ASP A 87 -9.27 -2.03 20.53
N ASN A 88 -9.11 -3.32 20.21
CA ASN A 88 -8.48 -4.31 21.07
C ASN A 88 -6.93 -4.33 20.99
N LEU A 89 -6.33 -3.63 20.03
CA LEU A 89 -4.88 -3.56 19.81
C LEU A 89 -4.44 -2.11 19.48
N PRO A 90 -4.67 -1.14 20.38
CA PRO A 90 -4.43 0.28 20.13
C PRO A 90 -2.97 0.60 19.80
N LEU A 91 -2.02 -0.16 20.38
CA LEU A 91 -0.58 0.07 20.23
C LEU A 91 0.05 -0.64 19.02
N ARG A 92 -0.77 -1.24 18.13
CA ARG A 92 -0.27 -1.92 16.92
C ARG A 92 0.40 -0.90 15.99
N GLY A 93 1.69 -1.08 15.72
CA GLY A 93 2.46 -0.13 14.92
C GLY A 93 3.03 1.06 15.70
N PHE A 94 3.05 1.00 17.04
CA PHE A 94 3.78 1.97 17.87
C PHE A 94 4.89 1.32 18.70
N ILE A 95 4.70 0.06 19.10
CA ILE A 95 5.66 -0.65 19.96
C ILE A 95 6.75 -1.31 19.11
N LYS A 96 8.01 -1.06 19.44
CA LYS A 96 9.18 -1.79 18.92
C LYS A 96 9.48 -3.01 19.78
N CYS A 97 10.05 -4.05 19.18
CA CYS A 97 10.52 -5.20 19.93
C CYS A 97 11.62 -4.76 20.94
N PRO A 98 11.58 -5.20 22.20
CA PRO A 98 12.57 -4.82 23.21
C PRO A 98 13.93 -5.53 23.01
N ASN A 99 14.01 -6.50 22.10
CA ASN A 99 15.25 -7.23 21.85
C ASN A 99 16.21 -6.37 20.99
N PRO A 100 17.45 -6.13 21.44
CA PRO A 100 18.44 -5.34 20.70
C PRO A 100 18.78 -5.90 19.30
N ASN A 101 18.60 -7.21 19.09
CA ASN A 101 18.85 -7.86 17.79
C ASN A 101 17.62 -7.82 16.87
N CYS A 102 16.50 -7.23 17.31
CA CYS A 102 15.24 -7.19 16.58
C CYS A 102 14.68 -5.76 16.51
N ASN A 103 14.85 -5.08 15.38
CA ASN A 103 14.32 -3.73 15.18
C ASN A 103 12.93 -3.71 14.50
N ARG A 104 12.12 -4.76 14.70
CA ARG A 104 10.78 -4.87 14.07
C ARG A 104 9.70 -4.32 14.99
N MET A 105 8.61 -3.86 14.39
CA MET A 105 7.41 -3.43 15.13
C MET A 105 6.63 -4.66 15.60
N LEU A 106 6.14 -4.62 16.85
CA LEU A 106 5.30 -5.70 17.37
C LEU A 106 3.96 -5.74 16.63
N THR A 107 3.53 -6.95 16.35
CA THR A 107 2.21 -7.24 15.77
C THR A 107 1.28 -7.74 16.87
N GLY A 108 -0.03 -7.59 16.69
CA GLY A 108 -1.01 -8.15 17.61
C GLY A 108 -1.90 -9.20 16.95
N SER A 109 -2.26 -10.24 17.69
CA SER A 109 -3.25 -11.24 17.27
C SER A 109 -4.19 -11.56 18.43
N ALA A 110 -5.37 -12.08 18.08
CA ALA A 110 -6.33 -12.63 19.04
C ALA A 110 -6.21 -14.16 19.07
N SER A 111 -6.22 -14.76 20.26
CA SER A 111 -6.41 -16.20 20.45
C SER A 111 -7.76 -16.46 21.10
N LYS A 112 -8.44 -17.52 20.67
CA LYS A 112 -9.74 -17.93 21.20
C LYS A 112 -9.53 -18.97 22.31
N GLY A 113 -10.01 -18.68 23.51
CA GLY A 113 -10.00 -19.62 24.62
C GLY A 113 -11.11 -20.68 24.52
N LYS A 114 -10.99 -21.74 25.33
CA LYS A 114 -11.95 -22.87 25.40
C LYS A 114 -13.39 -22.42 25.70
N MET A 115 -13.56 -21.34 26.46
CA MET A 115 -14.86 -20.75 26.84
C MET A 115 -15.39 -19.73 25.81
N GLY A 116 -14.76 -19.58 24.65
CA GLY A 116 -15.19 -18.67 23.59
C GLY A 116 -14.69 -17.23 23.69
N ASN A 117 -14.02 -16.87 24.79
CA ASN A 117 -13.44 -15.54 24.98
C ASN A 117 -12.20 -15.32 24.11
N TYR A 118 -12.06 -14.11 23.54
CA TYR A 118 -10.91 -13.69 22.76
C TYR A 118 -9.88 -12.95 23.62
N TYR A 119 -8.61 -13.39 23.55
CA TYR A 119 -7.49 -12.78 24.25
C TYR A 119 -6.52 -12.15 23.25
N TYR A 120 -6.24 -10.86 23.42
CA TYR A 120 -5.35 -10.10 22.53
C TYR A 120 -3.96 -10.00 23.15
N TYR A 121 -2.94 -10.31 22.36
CA TYR A 121 -1.53 -10.23 22.78
C TYR A 121 -0.65 -9.65 21.67
N TYR A 122 0.41 -8.97 22.09
CA TYR A 122 1.46 -8.48 21.19
C TYR A 122 2.58 -9.52 21.08
N HIS A 123 3.04 -9.77 19.86
CA HIS A 123 4.12 -10.70 19.58
C HIS A 123 5.01 -10.20 18.43
N CYS A 124 6.25 -10.65 18.44
CA CYS A 124 7.20 -10.40 17.36
C CYS A 124 7.00 -11.46 16.26
N SER A 125 7.15 -11.08 14.99
CA SER A 125 7.03 -11.97 13.83
C SER A 125 8.35 -12.66 13.43
N SER A 126 9.43 -12.50 14.21
CA SER A 126 10.70 -13.18 13.95
C SER A 126 10.57 -14.70 14.15
N PRO A 127 11.05 -15.53 13.22
CA PRO A 127 11.07 -16.99 13.39
C PRO A 127 11.92 -17.37 14.61
N ALA A 128 11.26 -17.95 15.61
CA ALA A 128 11.71 -19.00 16.52
C ALA A 128 13.04 -18.92 17.32
N GLU A 129 13.92 -17.93 17.17
CA GLU A 129 15.14 -17.84 18.00
C GLU A 129 15.00 -16.95 19.25
N HIS A 130 13.89 -16.24 19.36
CA HIS A 130 13.58 -15.43 20.52
C HIS A 130 12.24 -15.90 21.04
N GLY A 131 12.26 -16.70 22.12
CA GLY A 131 11.06 -17.22 22.76
C GLY A 131 9.97 -16.15 22.77
N SER A 132 8.81 -16.49 22.22
CA SER A 132 7.66 -15.62 22.06
C SER A 132 7.14 -15.21 23.44
N LYS A 133 7.84 -14.27 24.10
CA LYS A 133 7.39 -13.67 25.34
C LYS A 133 6.14 -12.88 24.99
N GLN A 134 4.98 -13.53 25.11
CA GLN A 134 3.68 -12.92 24.92
C GLN A 134 3.48 -11.95 26.09
N THR A 135 3.80 -10.67 25.87
CA THR A 135 3.58 -9.66 26.89
C THR A 135 2.11 -9.25 26.85
N ARG A 136 1.35 -9.67 27.85
CA ARG A 136 0.02 -9.13 28.11
C ARG A 136 0.18 -7.75 28.72
N LEU A 137 0.18 -6.71 27.89
CA LEU A 137 0.05 -5.34 28.37
C LEU A 137 -1.41 -5.15 28.79
N THR A 138 -1.70 -5.43 30.06
CA THR A 138 -2.98 -5.00 30.67
C THR A 138 -3.00 -3.47 30.70
N ARG A 139 -4.14 -2.91 30.29
CA ARG A 139 -4.45 -1.48 30.25
C ARG A 139 -3.87 -0.80 31.51
N LEU A 140 -2.91 0.11 31.34
CA LEU A 140 -2.49 1.04 32.38
C LEU A 140 -3.71 1.89 32.70
N SER A 141 -4.36 1.62 33.83
CA SER A 141 -5.41 2.44 34.43
C SER A 141 -4.80 3.62 35.17
#